data_AF-A0A7J4N2R3-F1
#
_entry.id   AF-A0A7J4N2R3-F1
#
_cell.length_a   1.000
_cell.length_b   1.000
_cell.length_c   1.000
_cell.angle_alpha   90.00
_cell.angle_beta   90.00
_cell.angle_gamma   90.00
#
_symmetry.space_group_name_H-M   'P 1'
#
loop_
_entity.id
_entity.type
_entity.pdbx_description
1 polymer ?
#
loop_
_entity_poly.entity_id
_entity_poly.type
_entity_poly.pdbx_seq_one_letter_code
_entity_poly.pdbx_strand_id
1 'polypeptide(L)'
;MTSSKAIYFAVLLILLSPISSTISMETIDEERAQSMSSPTIENNWVVLHNPSIGNYPISETSGLIHSPFGKFDPLTESPPAGPWEKLGLSEYNDGRLFIVQSHSSDLQELEDSLNLLGIQIIDHFPDDSVLISIEPWRTGDQIDTIQELNHVRWVGQFPAMWKISNSLYPLMDLDGTLVDLDITPSPSNSPDDLSNLERELFEKTGELHLQSHCDKYLCKVKSAKTSLISSLATDFRVLRVEMGPVLTIHNSNASIISGVDYARSLSELDLRGEGEVIGISDTGLDVDHGDFGNRLRNPIYNLFGPDSSGADSNTGHGTHVTATLLGDGSGDSNSTGIVPESTFHFYQLEVDSSGILARWGSLYDMFEHSFLNDANIHTNSWGSENLVGEYTSDSRSIDLFANDYPEMLVIFSSGDMSNSGVASPSTAKNSLTVGASTTGAFGSEPAGQVSDESSSGPTSDGRIKPELVAPGVMICSARAQEAGLATGGSCSESMHTDGTT
;
A
#
# COMPACT_ATOMS: atom_id res chain seq x y z
N MET A 1 52.88 1.51 14.08
CA MET A 1 52.82 0.63 12.89
C MET A 1 51.42 -0.01 12.83
N THR A 2 50.42 0.65 12.22
CA THR A 2 49.05 0.09 12.15
C THR A 2 48.25 0.54 10.92
N SER A 3 48.30 1.83 10.52
CA SER A 3 47.49 2.35 9.40
C SER A 3 47.72 1.65 8.04
N SER A 4 48.96 1.34 7.66
CA SER A 4 49.26 0.74 6.35
C SER A 4 48.61 -0.63 6.12
N LYS A 5 48.40 -1.46 7.17
CA LYS A 5 47.82 -2.79 7.02
C LYS A 5 46.32 -2.75 6.66
N ALA A 6 45.58 -1.76 7.15
CA ALA A 6 44.16 -1.60 6.82
C ALA A 6 43.97 -1.20 5.34
N ILE A 7 44.83 -0.32 4.82
CA ILE A 7 44.79 0.12 3.41
C ILE A 7 45.06 -1.07 2.48
N TYR A 8 46.06 -1.91 2.79
CA TYR A 8 46.32 -3.12 1.99
C TYR A 8 45.15 -4.12 2.03
N PHE A 9 44.41 -4.22 3.14
CA PHE A 9 43.24 -5.11 3.24
C PHE A 9 42.05 -4.59 2.42
N ALA A 10 41.77 -3.28 2.48
CA ALA A 10 40.72 -2.66 1.66
C ALA A 10 41.02 -2.73 0.16
N VAL A 11 42.28 -2.49 -0.25
CA VAL A 11 42.70 -2.64 -1.66
C VAL A 11 42.66 -4.10 -2.11
N LEU A 12 42.93 -5.06 -1.23
CA LEU A 12 42.79 -6.49 -1.56
C LEU A 12 41.32 -6.90 -1.76
N LEU A 13 40.40 -6.36 -0.96
CA LEU A 13 38.95 -6.57 -1.13
C LEU A 13 38.44 -6.00 -2.46
N ILE A 14 38.89 -4.80 -2.85
CA ILE A 14 38.53 -4.17 -4.13
C ILE A 14 39.15 -4.91 -5.33
N LEU A 15 40.30 -5.58 -5.15
CA LEU A 15 40.91 -6.43 -6.19
C LEU A 15 40.36 -7.86 -6.23
N LEU A 16 39.51 -8.24 -5.29
CA LEU A 16 38.84 -9.55 -5.20
C LEU A 16 37.33 -9.47 -5.44
N SER A 17 36.74 -8.28 -5.62
CA SER A 17 35.38 -8.16 -6.14
C SER A 17 35.34 -8.74 -7.57
N PRO A 18 34.38 -9.61 -7.90
CA PRO A 18 34.26 -10.14 -9.24
C PRO A 18 34.05 -8.99 -10.23
N ILE A 19 34.75 -9.05 -11.36
CA ILE A 19 34.54 -8.14 -12.48
C ILE A 19 33.09 -8.35 -12.94
N SER A 20 32.25 -7.34 -12.74
CA SER A 20 30.85 -7.34 -13.19
C SER A 20 30.80 -7.25 -14.72
N SER A 21 30.95 -8.40 -15.36
CA SER A 21 30.54 -8.61 -16.75
C SER A 21 29.02 -8.50 -16.85
N THR A 22 28.54 -7.66 -17.76
CA THR A 22 27.12 -7.57 -18.11
C THR A 22 26.65 -8.91 -18.68
N ILE A 23 25.80 -9.61 -17.94
CA ILE A 23 25.12 -10.82 -18.38
C ILE A 23 23.90 -10.39 -19.22
N SER A 24 23.75 -10.96 -20.40
CA SER A 24 22.57 -10.79 -21.26
C SER A 24 21.34 -11.46 -20.65
N MET A 25 20.14 -10.88 -20.83
CA MET A 25 18.90 -11.42 -20.25
C MET A 25 18.66 -12.90 -20.60
N GLU A 26 18.93 -13.30 -21.85
CA GLU A 26 18.77 -14.68 -22.34
C GLU A 26 19.55 -15.72 -21.50
N THR A 27 20.73 -15.34 -20.98
CA THR A 27 21.55 -16.24 -20.15
C THR A 27 21.02 -16.40 -18.73
N ILE A 28 20.21 -15.45 -18.23
CA ILE A 28 19.55 -15.57 -16.92
C ILE A 28 18.41 -16.59 -16.99
N ASP A 29 17.63 -16.61 -18.07
CA ASP A 29 16.57 -17.61 -18.25
C ASP A 29 17.12 -19.02 -18.47
N GLU A 30 18.26 -19.19 -19.16
CA GLU A 30 18.92 -20.51 -19.25
C GLU A 30 19.48 -20.98 -17.89
N GLU A 31 20.09 -20.10 -17.07
CA GLU A 31 20.51 -20.48 -15.70
C GLU A 31 19.32 -20.70 -14.77
N ARG A 32 18.21 -19.96 -14.91
CA ARG A 32 16.95 -20.17 -14.16
C ARG A 32 16.30 -21.50 -14.53
N ALA A 33 16.32 -21.88 -15.82
CA ALA A 33 15.85 -23.18 -16.28
C ALA A 33 16.77 -24.34 -15.86
N GLN A 34 18.10 -24.15 -15.85
CA GLN A 34 19.06 -25.20 -15.47
C GLN A 34 19.20 -25.37 -13.95
N SER A 35 19.01 -24.32 -13.15
CA SER A 35 18.95 -24.41 -11.68
C SER A 35 17.66 -25.08 -11.17
N MET A 36 16.63 -25.22 -12.02
CA MET A 36 15.49 -26.12 -11.77
C MET A 36 15.80 -27.60 -12.06
N SER A 37 17.02 -27.96 -12.45
CA SER A 37 17.45 -29.37 -12.40
C SER A 37 17.63 -29.80 -10.94
N SER A 38 16.73 -30.67 -10.46
CA SER A 38 16.56 -30.94 -9.05
C SER A 38 17.85 -31.37 -8.35
N PRO A 39 18.29 -30.67 -7.28
CA PRO A 39 18.97 -31.37 -6.21
C PRO A 39 17.99 -32.42 -5.69
N THR A 40 18.47 -33.61 -5.36
CA THR A 40 17.67 -34.59 -4.60
C THR A 40 17.51 -34.06 -3.17
N ILE A 41 16.54 -33.16 -2.97
CA ILE A 41 16.16 -32.62 -1.67
C ILE A 41 15.36 -33.71 -0.95
N GLU A 42 16.00 -34.37 0.01
CA GLU A 42 15.35 -35.40 0.81
C GLU A 42 14.26 -34.79 1.71
N ASN A 43 13.03 -35.29 1.53
CA ASN A 43 11.99 -35.43 2.56
C ASN A 43 11.80 -34.27 3.56
N ASN A 44 11.07 -33.22 3.16
CA ASN A 44 10.33 -32.36 4.12
C ASN A 44 9.08 -31.65 3.51
N TRP A 45 8.81 -31.78 2.21
CA TRP A 45 7.64 -31.20 1.56
C TRP A 45 6.61 -32.27 1.21
N VAL A 46 5.45 -32.22 1.87
CA VAL A 46 4.29 -33.08 1.56
C VAL A 46 3.45 -32.40 0.48
N VAL A 47 3.21 -33.08 -0.64
CA VAL A 47 2.29 -32.60 -1.68
C VAL A 47 0.85 -32.69 -1.16
N LEU A 48 0.29 -31.57 -0.71
CA LEU A 48 -1.06 -31.48 -0.16
C LEU A 48 -2.15 -31.89 -1.17
N HIS A 49 -1.97 -31.57 -2.45
CA HIS A 49 -2.82 -32.00 -3.55
C HIS A 49 -2.06 -31.98 -4.88
N ASN A 50 -2.46 -32.80 -5.85
CA ASN A 50 -1.94 -32.69 -7.22
C ASN A 50 -2.52 -31.44 -7.89
N PRO A 51 -1.72 -30.50 -8.43
CA PRO A 51 -2.25 -29.33 -9.11
C PRO A 51 -3.03 -29.73 -10.38
N SER A 52 -4.21 -29.15 -10.59
CA SER A 52 -4.99 -29.30 -11.81
C SER A 52 -4.71 -28.14 -12.76
N ILE A 53 -4.22 -28.44 -13.97
CA ILE A 53 -4.03 -27.42 -15.00
C ILE A 53 -5.40 -26.98 -15.54
N GLY A 54 -5.75 -25.71 -15.32
CA GLY A 54 -6.87 -25.04 -15.95
C GLY A 54 -6.37 -24.06 -17.01
N ASN A 55 -6.96 -24.10 -18.22
CA ASN A 55 -6.70 -23.11 -19.26
C ASN A 55 -7.84 -22.10 -19.25
N TYR A 56 -7.52 -20.82 -19.05
CA TYR A 56 -8.46 -19.71 -19.11
C TYR A 56 -8.02 -18.75 -20.22
N PRO A 57 -8.91 -18.30 -21.11
CA PRO A 57 -8.56 -17.27 -22.08
C PRO A 57 -8.34 -15.94 -21.36
N ILE A 58 -7.45 -15.11 -21.90
CA ILE A 58 -7.33 -13.70 -21.48
C ILE A 58 -8.66 -13.00 -21.78
N SER A 59 -9.08 -12.06 -20.93
CA SER A 59 -10.30 -11.29 -21.09
C SER A 59 -10.32 -10.50 -22.41
N GLU A 60 -11.46 -10.50 -23.12
CA GLU A 60 -11.64 -9.63 -24.29
C GLU A 60 -11.66 -8.15 -23.88
N THR A 61 -11.09 -7.29 -24.71
CA THR A 61 -11.01 -5.84 -24.44
C THR A 61 -12.39 -5.19 -24.41
N SER A 62 -12.66 -4.32 -23.45
CA SER A 62 -13.94 -3.58 -23.41
C SER A 62 -14.05 -2.53 -24.53
N GLY A 63 -12.92 -1.97 -24.95
CA GLY A 63 -12.83 -0.81 -25.84
C GLY A 63 -13.26 0.51 -25.19
N LEU A 64 -13.60 0.53 -23.90
CA LEU A 64 -14.02 1.74 -23.17
C LEU A 64 -12.83 2.39 -22.47
N ILE A 65 -12.91 3.70 -22.25
CA ILE A 65 -12.00 4.43 -21.35
C ILE A 65 -12.80 4.84 -20.12
N HIS A 66 -12.32 4.42 -18.95
CA HIS A 66 -12.96 4.70 -17.66
C HIS A 66 -12.42 6.00 -17.05
N SER A 67 -13.09 7.12 -17.33
CA SER A 67 -12.73 8.42 -16.74
C SER A 67 -13.42 8.67 -15.39
N PRO A 68 -12.92 9.61 -14.56
CA PRO A 68 -13.62 10.08 -13.36
C PRO A 68 -15.05 10.60 -13.63
N PHE A 69 -15.35 11.01 -14.87
CA PHE A 69 -16.65 11.54 -15.29
C PHE A 69 -17.53 10.50 -16.01
N GLY A 70 -17.14 9.22 -15.99
CA GLY A 70 -17.85 8.12 -16.61
C GLY A 70 -17.05 7.42 -17.71
N LYS A 71 -17.58 6.28 -18.17
CA LYS A 71 -16.99 5.49 -19.26
C LYS A 71 -17.56 5.90 -20.62
N PHE A 72 -16.72 5.86 -21.64
CA PHE A 72 -17.05 6.22 -23.03
C PHE A 72 -16.21 5.39 -24.02
N ASP A 73 -16.66 5.21 -25.26
CA ASP A 73 -15.80 4.65 -26.32
C ASP A 73 -15.10 5.79 -27.09
N PRO A 74 -13.77 5.94 -26.98
CA PRO A 74 -13.03 7.04 -27.60
C PRO A 74 -13.07 7.07 -29.14
N LEU A 75 -13.49 5.99 -29.80
CA LEU A 75 -13.69 5.98 -31.26
C LEU A 75 -15.02 6.59 -31.70
N THR A 76 -15.97 6.79 -30.78
CA THR A 76 -17.31 7.32 -31.09
C THR A 76 -17.72 8.53 -30.25
N GLU A 77 -17.08 8.72 -29.09
CA GLU A 77 -17.40 9.76 -28.11
C GLU A 77 -16.15 10.58 -27.79
N SER A 78 -16.33 11.88 -27.51
CA SER A 78 -15.22 12.73 -27.08
C SER A 78 -14.95 12.56 -25.57
N PRO A 79 -13.68 12.58 -25.11
CA PRO A 79 -13.36 12.48 -23.69
C PRO A 79 -14.10 13.53 -22.84
N PRO A 80 -14.80 13.15 -21.75
CA PRO A 80 -15.51 14.09 -20.90
C PRO A 80 -14.53 14.97 -20.10
N ALA A 81 -14.31 16.20 -20.53
CA ALA A 81 -13.30 17.11 -19.99
C ALA A 81 -13.52 17.64 -18.55
N GLY A 82 -14.63 17.28 -17.90
CA GLY A 82 -14.96 17.77 -16.56
C GLY A 82 -15.31 19.27 -16.49
N PRO A 83 -15.45 19.84 -15.28
CA PRO A 83 -15.93 21.20 -15.05
C PRO A 83 -14.84 22.30 -15.16
N TRP A 84 -13.90 22.16 -16.12
CA TRP A 84 -12.71 23.02 -16.24
C TRP A 84 -13.02 24.53 -16.31
N GLU A 85 -14.08 24.93 -17.01
CA GLU A 85 -14.50 26.33 -17.17
C GLU A 85 -14.80 27.00 -15.82
N LYS A 86 -15.37 26.26 -14.85
CA LYS A 86 -15.70 26.79 -13.52
C LYS A 86 -14.46 27.19 -12.73
N LEU A 87 -13.33 26.57 -13.03
CA LEU A 87 -12.06 26.74 -12.31
C LEU A 87 -11.15 27.79 -12.96
N GLY A 88 -11.61 28.43 -14.04
CA GLY A 88 -10.84 29.46 -14.75
C GLY A 88 -9.62 28.94 -15.48
N LEU A 89 -9.54 27.63 -15.77
CA LEU A 89 -8.45 27.05 -16.55
C LEU A 89 -8.49 27.60 -17.98
N SER A 90 -7.32 27.98 -18.52
CA SER A 90 -7.20 28.48 -19.90
C SER A 90 -7.26 27.37 -20.95
N GLU A 91 -6.93 26.15 -20.56
CA GLU A 91 -6.92 24.94 -21.39
C GLU A 91 -7.53 23.79 -20.58
N TYR A 92 -8.25 22.89 -21.25
CA TYR A 92 -8.94 21.76 -20.60
C TYR A 92 -8.14 20.45 -20.63
N ASN A 93 -7.06 20.41 -21.40
CA ASN A 93 -6.16 19.27 -21.55
C ASN A 93 -4.84 19.50 -20.82
N ASP A 94 -4.21 18.42 -20.37
CA ASP A 94 -2.83 18.44 -19.89
C ASP A 94 -1.85 18.59 -21.06
N GLY A 95 -0.78 19.38 -20.85
CA GLY A 95 0.20 19.71 -21.88
C GLY A 95 1.21 18.60 -22.23
N ARG A 96 1.27 17.49 -21.48
CA ARG A 96 2.23 16.39 -21.67
C ARG A 96 1.64 14.98 -21.61
N LEU A 97 0.52 14.78 -20.91
CA LEU A 97 -0.05 13.46 -20.67
C LEU A 97 -1.00 13.01 -21.79
N PHE A 98 -0.84 11.75 -22.22
CA PHE A 98 -1.67 11.10 -23.24
C PHE A 98 -2.03 9.68 -22.80
N ILE A 99 -3.23 9.24 -23.16
CA ILE A 99 -3.68 7.85 -22.97
C ILE A 99 -3.48 7.12 -24.30
N VAL A 100 -2.91 5.92 -24.24
CA VAL A 100 -2.80 4.98 -25.36
C VAL A 100 -3.60 3.73 -25.01
N GLN A 101 -4.63 3.43 -25.79
CA GLN A 101 -5.46 2.24 -25.64
C GLN A 101 -5.01 1.15 -26.60
N SER A 102 -4.90 -0.08 -26.11
CA SER A 102 -4.55 -1.27 -26.85
C SER A 102 -5.76 -1.91 -27.54
N HIS A 103 -5.50 -2.73 -28.57
CA HIS A 103 -6.44 -3.70 -29.13
C HIS A 103 -6.44 -5.04 -28.36
N SER A 104 -5.54 -5.19 -27.38
CA SER A 104 -5.30 -6.41 -26.59
C SER A 104 -5.20 -6.06 -25.11
N SER A 105 -5.79 -6.91 -24.27
CA SER A 105 -5.68 -6.86 -22.81
C SER A 105 -4.33 -7.38 -22.30
N ASP A 106 -3.60 -8.14 -23.11
CA ASP A 106 -2.15 -8.27 -22.99
C ASP A 106 -1.50 -7.00 -23.57
N LEU A 107 -0.86 -6.21 -22.70
CA LEU A 107 -0.23 -4.93 -23.03
C LEU A 107 1.24 -5.07 -23.46
N GLN A 108 1.85 -6.25 -23.37
CA GLN A 108 3.29 -6.43 -23.57
C GLN A 108 3.79 -5.83 -24.90
N GLU A 109 3.12 -6.12 -26.03
CA GLU A 109 3.51 -5.58 -27.34
C GLU A 109 3.44 -4.05 -27.41
N LEU A 110 2.48 -3.45 -26.72
CA LEU A 110 2.30 -2.00 -26.65
C LEU A 110 3.40 -1.36 -25.81
N GLU A 111 3.67 -1.92 -24.63
CA GLU A 111 4.69 -1.41 -23.72
C GLU A 111 6.09 -1.48 -24.34
N ASP A 112 6.44 -2.62 -24.94
CA ASP A 112 7.71 -2.80 -25.67
C ASP A 112 7.88 -1.79 -26.81
N SER A 113 6.80 -1.49 -27.53
CA SER A 113 6.81 -0.55 -28.66
C SER A 113 6.96 0.91 -28.21
N LEU A 114 6.29 1.31 -27.12
CA LEU A 114 6.44 2.63 -26.52
C LEU A 114 7.85 2.83 -25.95
N ASN A 115 8.39 1.81 -25.28
CA ASN A 115 9.77 1.80 -24.77
C ASN A 115 10.79 1.93 -25.92
N LEU A 116 10.61 1.22 -27.04
CA LEU A 116 11.45 1.33 -28.25
C LEU A 116 11.43 2.73 -28.88
N LEU A 117 10.31 3.45 -28.78
CA LEU A 117 10.19 4.84 -29.24
C LEU A 117 10.79 5.86 -28.25
N GLY A 118 11.28 5.41 -27.09
CA GLY A 118 11.78 6.25 -26.01
C GLY A 118 10.67 7.12 -25.40
N ILE A 119 9.46 6.57 -25.29
CA ILE A 119 8.29 7.19 -24.65
C ILE A 119 8.17 6.62 -23.26
N GLN A 120 8.10 7.48 -22.24
CA GLN A 120 7.93 7.04 -20.87
C GLN A 120 6.47 6.71 -20.59
N ILE A 121 6.21 5.46 -20.18
CA ILE A 121 4.98 5.07 -19.51
C ILE A 121 5.02 5.59 -18.08
N ILE A 122 3.95 6.27 -17.68
CA ILE A 122 3.81 7.01 -16.43
C ILE A 122 2.93 6.24 -15.44
N ASP A 123 1.90 5.56 -15.96
CA ASP A 123 1.00 4.73 -15.18
C ASP A 123 0.22 3.77 -16.09
N HIS A 124 -0.39 2.75 -15.50
CA HIS A 124 -1.41 1.94 -16.15
C HIS A 124 -2.78 2.61 -15.99
N PHE A 125 -3.54 2.70 -17.07
CA PHE A 125 -4.89 3.27 -17.06
C PHE A 125 -5.92 2.15 -17.23
N PRO A 126 -7.11 2.20 -16.59
CA PRO A 126 -8.07 1.11 -16.68
C PRO A 126 -8.52 0.80 -18.11
N ASP A 127 -8.94 -0.44 -18.34
CA ASP A 127 -9.37 -1.00 -19.64
C ASP A 127 -8.29 -0.86 -20.73
N ASP A 128 -7.35 -1.79 -20.70
CA ASP A 128 -6.39 -2.10 -21.76
C ASP A 128 -5.58 -0.88 -22.24
N SER A 129 -5.21 0.02 -21.32
CA SER A 129 -4.57 1.28 -21.68
C SER A 129 -3.43 1.70 -20.74
N VAL A 130 -2.55 2.55 -21.26
CA VAL A 130 -1.42 3.13 -20.52
C VAL A 130 -1.46 4.65 -20.62
N LEU A 131 -1.01 5.30 -19.56
CA LEU A 131 -0.77 6.74 -19.52
C LEU A 131 0.70 7.00 -19.82
N ILE A 132 0.98 7.83 -20.82
CA ILE A 132 2.33 8.22 -21.23
C ILE A 132 2.57 9.73 -21.06
N SER A 133 3.84 10.13 -20.97
CA SER A 133 4.25 11.54 -21.06
C SER A 133 5.04 11.77 -22.34
N ILE A 134 4.68 12.83 -23.07
CA ILE A 134 5.39 13.30 -24.26
C ILE A 134 5.78 14.76 -24.05
N GLU A 135 7.04 15.08 -24.37
CA GLU A 135 7.52 16.47 -24.28
C GLU A 135 6.84 17.38 -25.32
N PRO A 136 6.42 18.61 -24.95
CA PRO A 136 5.58 19.47 -25.81
C PRO A 136 6.14 19.78 -27.20
N TRP A 137 7.46 19.71 -27.38
CA TRP A 137 8.11 19.93 -28.69
C TRP A 137 8.20 18.68 -29.57
N ARG A 138 7.76 17.52 -29.10
CA ARG A 138 7.73 16.24 -29.85
C ARG A 138 6.32 15.72 -30.14
N THR A 139 5.29 16.35 -29.57
CA THR A 139 3.91 15.83 -29.52
C THR A 139 3.34 15.41 -30.87
N GLY A 140 3.41 16.26 -31.90
CA GLY A 140 2.80 15.94 -33.21
C GLY A 140 3.34 14.65 -33.83
N ASP A 141 4.63 14.64 -34.16
CA ASP A 141 5.29 13.51 -34.82
C ASP A 141 5.20 12.21 -33.99
N GLN A 142 5.25 12.28 -32.65
CA GLN A 142 5.14 11.09 -31.81
C GLN A 142 3.71 10.54 -31.74
N ILE A 143 2.68 11.37 -31.64
CA ILE A 143 1.28 10.89 -31.57
C ILE A 143 0.89 10.20 -32.87
N ASP A 144 1.26 10.77 -34.03
CA ASP A 144 1.02 10.13 -35.33
C ASP A 144 1.76 8.77 -35.41
N THR A 145 3.01 8.70 -34.95
CA THR A 145 3.79 7.45 -34.92
C THR A 145 3.17 6.37 -34.04
N ILE A 146 2.66 6.73 -32.85
CA ILE A 146 2.00 5.77 -31.93
C ILE A 146 0.68 5.28 -32.53
N GLN A 147 -0.10 6.18 -33.15
CA GLN A 147 -1.40 5.85 -33.71
C GLN A 147 -1.30 4.95 -34.97
N GLU A 148 -0.13 4.88 -35.63
CA GLU A 148 0.18 3.92 -36.70
C GLU A 148 0.55 2.51 -36.20
N LEU A 149 0.79 2.31 -34.89
CA LEU A 149 1.10 0.99 -34.34
C LEU A 149 -0.12 0.04 -34.40
N ASN A 150 0.09 -1.16 -34.92
CA ASN A 150 -0.99 -2.11 -35.23
C ASN A 150 -1.70 -2.72 -34.01
N HIS A 151 -1.14 -2.60 -32.80
CA HIS A 151 -1.80 -2.95 -31.53
C HIS A 151 -2.44 -1.73 -30.82
N VAL A 152 -2.27 -0.50 -31.32
CA VAL A 152 -2.91 0.69 -30.74
C VAL A 152 -4.30 0.88 -31.32
N ARG A 153 -5.32 0.85 -30.45
CA ARG A 153 -6.71 1.15 -30.78
C ARG A 153 -6.96 2.65 -30.90
N TRP A 154 -6.40 3.43 -29.98
CA TRP A 154 -6.64 4.88 -29.89
C TRP A 154 -5.54 5.59 -29.09
N VAL A 155 -5.22 6.82 -29.48
CA VAL A 155 -4.40 7.75 -28.70
C VAL A 155 -5.16 9.05 -28.48
N GLY A 156 -5.12 9.60 -27.27
CA GLY A 156 -5.69 10.92 -27.00
C GLY A 156 -5.06 11.66 -25.82
N GLN A 157 -5.21 12.98 -25.83
CA GLN A 157 -4.68 13.86 -24.80
C GLN A 157 -5.49 13.73 -23.50
N PHE A 158 -4.80 13.67 -22.37
CA PHE A 158 -5.41 13.52 -21.05
C PHE A 158 -6.07 14.83 -20.60
N PRO A 159 -7.37 14.88 -20.25
CA PRO A 159 -7.99 16.10 -19.76
C PRO A 159 -7.45 16.49 -18.37
N ALA A 160 -7.06 17.75 -18.19
CA ALA A 160 -6.42 18.25 -16.96
C ALA A 160 -7.26 17.99 -15.71
N MET A 161 -8.59 18.03 -15.84
CA MET A 161 -9.51 17.76 -14.73
C MET A 161 -9.47 16.32 -14.23
N TRP A 162 -9.01 15.35 -15.02
CA TRP A 162 -8.98 13.95 -14.58
C TRP A 162 -7.93 13.70 -13.49
N LYS A 163 -7.01 14.66 -13.25
CA LYS A 163 -6.11 14.65 -12.10
C LYS A 163 -6.83 14.89 -10.77
N ILE A 164 -7.98 15.56 -10.77
CA ILE A 164 -8.64 16.01 -9.54
C ILE A 164 -9.73 14.99 -9.15
N SER A 165 -9.62 14.43 -7.95
CA SER A 165 -10.62 13.48 -7.43
C SER A 165 -12.01 14.12 -7.34
N ASN A 166 -13.04 13.32 -7.67
CA ASN A 166 -14.43 13.76 -7.66
C ASN A 166 -14.89 14.31 -6.31
N SER A 167 -14.33 13.78 -5.21
CA SER A 167 -14.64 14.18 -3.84
C SER A 167 -14.16 15.60 -3.49
N LEU A 168 -13.23 16.18 -4.26
CA LEU A 168 -12.79 17.58 -4.08
C LEU A 168 -13.75 18.60 -4.70
N TYR A 169 -14.49 18.27 -5.77
CA TYR A 169 -15.32 19.27 -6.48
C TYR A 169 -16.34 20.03 -5.62
N PRO A 170 -17.05 19.41 -4.65
CA PRO A 170 -17.95 20.14 -3.76
C PRO A 170 -17.26 21.16 -2.86
N LEU A 171 -15.96 21.01 -2.63
CA LEU A 171 -15.15 21.90 -1.77
C LEU A 171 -14.56 23.08 -2.55
N MET A 172 -14.38 22.95 -3.87
CA MET A 172 -13.73 23.99 -4.70
C MET A 172 -14.55 25.28 -4.82
N ASP A 173 -15.88 25.20 -4.70
CA ASP A 173 -16.78 26.36 -4.69
C ASP A 173 -16.84 27.06 -3.30
N LEU A 174 -16.13 26.56 -2.26
CA LEU A 174 -16.18 27.06 -0.89
C LEU A 174 -14.95 27.91 -0.52
N ASP A 175 -15.06 29.23 -0.75
CA ASP A 175 -14.05 30.22 -0.35
C ASP A 175 -13.66 30.11 1.14
N GLY A 176 -12.36 30.03 1.41
CA GLY A 176 -11.80 30.02 2.76
C GLY A 176 -11.80 28.66 3.48
N THR A 177 -12.26 27.60 2.84
CA THR A 177 -12.16 26.23 3.39
C THR A 177 -10.72 25.74 3.34
N LEU A 178 -10.30 25.03 4.39
CA LEU A 178 -9.02 24.31 4.45
C LEU A 178 -9.30 22.81 4.33
N VAL A 179 -8.50 22.11 3.53
CA VAL A 179 -8.64 20.67 3.26
C VAL A 179 -7.27 20.02 3.26
N ASP A 180 -7.15 18.84 3.87
CA ASP A 180 -5.95 18.02 3.73
C ASP A 180 -5.93 17.42 2.32
N LEU A 181 -4.79 17.48 1.64
CA LEU A 181 -4.62 16.97 0.29
C LEU A 181 -3.49 15.95 0.22
N ASP A 182 -3.75 14.87 -0.50
CA ASP A 182 -2.75 13.93 -0.98
C ASP A 182 -2.54 14.22 -2.47
N ILE A 183 -1.29 14.41 -2.88
CA ILE A 183 -0.90 14.81 -4.24
C ILE A 183 0.11 13.79 -4.76
N THR A 184 -0.24 13.05 -5.80
CA THR A 184 0.66 12.09 -6.45
C THR A 184 1.57 12.84 -7.44
N PRO A 185 2.90 12.89 -7.24
CA PRO A 185 3.82 13.48 -8.20
C PRO A 185 3.89 12.62 -9.47
N SER A 186 4.27 13.22 -10.60
CA SER A 186 4.56 12.46 -11.82
C SER A 186 5.86 11.67 -11.67
N PRO A 187 5.88 10.35 -11.98
CA PRO A 187 7.11 9.56 -12.14
C PRO A 187 8.14 10.10 -13.14
N SER A 188 7.77 11.05 -14.01
CA SER A 188 8.71 11.75 -14.91
C SER A 188 9.42 12.94 -14.26
N ASN A 189 9.12 13.28 -13.01
CA ASN A 189 9.74 14.41 -12.31
C ASN A 189 11.22 14.16 -12.04
N SER A 190 12.06 15.15 -12.33
CA SER A 190 13.41 15.17 -11.78
C SER A 190 13.39 15.48 -10.27
N PRO A 191 14.48 15.19 -9.52
CA PRO A 191 14.60 15.62 -8.12
C PRO A 191 14.45 17.13 -7.93
N ASP A 192 14.87 17.93 -8.92
CA ASP A 192 14.68 19.38 -8.92
C ASP A 192 13.20 19.76 -9.13
N ASP A 193 12.46 19.06 -10.00
CA ASP A 193 11.01 19.29 -10.18
C ASP A 193 10.24 19.01 -8.90
N LEU A 194 10.53 17.88 -8.24
CA LEU A 194 9.91 17.50 -6.96
C LEU A 194 10.26 18.49 -5.85
N SER A 195 11.52 18.89 -5.71
CA SER A 195 11.97 19.89 -4.73
C SER A 195 11.32 21.26 -4.96
N ASN A 196 11.09 21.64 -6.23
CA ASN A 196 10.37 22.87 -6.56
C ASN A 196 8.85 22.75 -6.29
N LEU A 197 8.25 21.58 -6.56
CA LEU A 197 6.84 21.31 -6.25
C LEU A 197 6.61 21.41 -4.73
N GLU A 198 7.40 20.72 -3.91
CA GLU A 198 7.31 20.77 -2.44
C GLU A 198 7.41 22.21 -1.91
N ARG A 199 8.38 22.99 -2.43
CA ARG A 199 8.55 24.40 -2.07
C ARG A 199 7.34 25.26 -2.46
N GLU A 200 6.76 25.04 -3.63
CA GLU A 200 5.56 25.78 -4.07
C GLU A 200 4.30 25.40 -3.29
N LEU A 201 4.16 24.13 -2.89
CA LEU A 201 3.11 23.68 -1.97
C LEU A 201 3.25 24.38 -0.62
N PHE A 202 4.47 24.40 -0.05
CA PHE A 202 4.78 25.09 1.21
C PHE A 202 4.52 26.61 1.16
N GLU A 203 4.88 27.29 0.06
CA GLU A 203 4.65 28.73 -0.11
C GLU A 203 3.15 29.09 -0.23
N LYS A 204 2.29 28.15 -0.67
CA LYS A 204 0.85 28.38 -0.92
C LYS A 204 -0.06 27.94 0.24
N THR A 205 0.41 27.12 1.18
CA THR A 205 -0.31 26.70 2.40
C THR A 205 -0.30 27.79 3.49
N GLY A 206 -0.89 28.94 3.19
CA GLY A 206 -0.89 30.07 4.12
C GLY A 206 -1.93 29.94 5.22
N GLU A 207 -1.53 29.43 6.41
CA GLU A 207 -1.84 30.00 7.74
C GLU A 207 -1.31 29.14 8.92
N LEU A 208 -1.06 27.84 8.69
CA LEU A 208 -0.40 26.95 9.64
C LEU A 208 0.84 26.31 8.99
N HIS A 209 1.99 26.98 9.08
CA HIS A 209 3.26 26.41 8.63
C HIS A 209 3.69 25.25 9.55
N LEU A 210 3.54 24.01 9.08
CA LEU A 210 4.38 22.83 9.30
C LEU A 210 3.70 21.60 8.65
N GLN A 211 4.49 20.64 8.13
CA GLN A 211 4.03 19.34 7.59
C GLN A 211 3.32 19.35 6.22
N SER A 212 3.88 20.05 5.23
CA SER A 212 3.89 19.49 3.86
C SER A 212 5.12 18.59 3.72
N HIS A 213 4.96 17.36 3.24
CA HIS A 213 6.08 16.42 3.06
C HIS A 213 5.91 15.67 1.75
N CYS A 214 6.95 15.67 0.92
CA CYS A 214 6.99 14.97 -0.36
C CYS A 214 8.06 13.88 -0.39
N ASP A 215 7.68 12.69 -0.83
CA ASP A 215 8.59 11.74 -1.46
C ASP A 215 8.31 11.64 -2.97
N LYS A 216 8.92 10.66 -3.65
CA LYS A 216 8.78 10.43 -5.10
C LYS A 216 7.36 10.03 -5.51
N TYR A 217 6.58 9.44 -4.61
CA TYR A 217 5.29 8.81 -4.87
C TYR A 217 4.11 9.58 -4.28
N LEU A 218 4.32 10.34 -3.20
CA LEU A 218 3.29 11.10 -2.50
C LEU A 218 3.80 12.40 -1.86
N CYS A 219 3.14 13.50 -2.20
CA CYS A 219 3.19 14.77 -1.48
C CYS A 219 1.94 14.90 -0.59
N LYS A 220 2.11 14.88 0.73
CA LYS A 220 1.03 15.16 1.68
C LYS A 220 1.04 16.63 2.08
N VAL A 221 -0.14 17.25 2.09
CA VAL A 221 -0.32 18.68 2.40
C VAL A 221 -1.47 18.85 3.39
N LYS A 222 -1.15 19.19 4.63
CA LYS A 222 -2.15 19.49 5.65
C LYS A 222 -2.74 20.90 5.47
N SER A 223 -4.05 21.03 5.65
CA SER A 223 -4.79 22.30 5.68
C SER A 223 -4.54 23.24 4.49
N ALA A 224 -4.56 22.70 3.26
CA ALA A 224 -4.43 23.46 2.03
C ALA A 224 -5.67 24.33 1.75
N LYS A 225 -5.46 25.53 1.17
CA LYS A 225 -6.54 26.37 0.65
C LYS A 225 -7.09 25.77 -0.65
N THR A 226 -8.42 25.71 -0.80
CA THR A 226 -9.10 25.11 -1.97
C THR A 226 -8.66 25.71 -3.32
N SER A 227 -8.22 26.97 -3.35
CA SER A 227 -7.65 27.62 -4.54
C SER A 227 -6.35 26.99 -5.07
N LEU A 228 -5.63 26.21 -4.26
CA LEU A 228 -4.45 25.46 -4.69
C LEU A 228 -4.80 24.38 -5.72
N ILE A 229 -5.94 23.71 -5.53
CA ILE A 229 -6.37 22.54 -6.33
C ILE A 229 -6.45 22.90 -7.82
N SER A 230 -7.00 24.07 -8.17
CA SER A 230 -7.08 24.54 -9.57
C SER A 230 -5.70 24.73 -10.22
N SER A 231 -4.69 25.16 -9.45
CA SER A 231 -3.32 25.31 -10.00
C SER A 231 -2.60 23.98 -10.19
N LEU A 232 -2.94 22.95 -9.42
CA LEU A 232 -2.36 21.60 -9.53
C LEU A 232 -2.94 20.81 -10.72
N ALA A 233 -4.19 21.09 -11.13
CA ALA A 233 -4.84 20.41 -12.25
C ALA A 233 -4.05 20.52 -13.57
N THR A 234 -3.38 21.64 -13.81
CA THR A 234 -2.57 21.91 -15.02
C THR A 234 -1.06 21.82 -14.79
N ASP A 235 -0.61 21.43 -13.59
CA ASP A 235 0.82 21.27 -13.31
C ASP A 235 1.31 19.93 -13.87
N PHE A 236 2.31 19.95 -14.75
CA PHE A 236 2.88 18.74 -15.35
C PHE A 236 3.58 17.84 -14.31
N ARG A 237 3.96 18.41 -13.16
CA ARG A 237 4.62 17.68 -12.07
C ARG A 237 3.65 16.86 -11.23
N VAL A 238 2.35 17.09 -11.37
CA VAL A 238 1.29 16.42 -10.63
C VAL A 238 0.60 15.43 -11.54
N LEU A 239 0.40 14.21 -11.03
CA LEU A 239 -0.38 13.17 -11.70
C LEU A 239 -1.82 13.10 -11.16
N ARG A 240 -2.00 13.30 -9.85
CA ARG A 240 -3.31 13.27 -9.19
C ARG A 240 -3.36 14.16 -7.93
N VAL A 241 -4.54 14.65 -7.59
CA VAL A 241 -4.86 15.36 -6.34
C VAL A 241 -6.15 14.78 -5.75
N GLU A 242 -6.11 14.43 -4.47
CA GLU A 242 -7.24 13.86 -3.72
C GLU A 242 -7.27 14.41 -2.27
N MET A 243 -8.33 14.13 -1.52
CA MET A 243 -8.36 14.48 -0.10
C MET A 243 -7.42 13.57 0.68
N GLY A 244 -6.76 14.12 1.70
CA GLY A 244 -5.99 13.32 2.65
C GLY A 244 -6.89 12.38 3.46
N PRO A 245 -6.45 11.14 3.74
CA PRO A 245 -7.22 10.19 4.52
C PRO A 245 -7.26 10.56 6.01
N VAL A 246 -8.42 10.36 6.65
CA VAL A 246 -8.58 10.27 8.10
C VAL A 246 -8.51 8.79 8.47
N LEU A 247 -7.46 8.38 9.17
CA LEU A 247 -7.17 6.98 9.47
C LEU A 247 -7.73 6.56 10.84
N THR A 248 -8.34 5.36 10.91
CA THR A 248 -8.84 4.72 12.14
C THR A 248 -8.43 3.25 12.24
N ILE A 249 -8.54 2.68 13.45
CA ILE A 249 -8.00 1.38 13.88
C ILE A 249 -9.02 0.24 13.82
N HIS A 250 -8.59 -0.98 13.49
CA HIS A 250 -9.46 -2.16 13.37
C HIS A 250 -8.88 -3.47 13.96
N ASN A 251 -9.67 -4.13 14.81
CA ASN A 251 -9.65 -5.58 15.07
C ASN A 251 -8.45 -6.23 15.80
N SER A 252 -8.35 -7.56 15.75
CA SER A 252 -8.71 -8.49 16.85
C SER A 252 -7.92 -9.81 16.78
N ASN A 253 -7.75 -10.54 17.90
CA ASN A 253 -7.06 -11.84 17.95
C ASN A 253 -7.78 -12.93 17.13
N ALA A 254 -7.03 -13.91 16.65
CA ALA A 254 -7.51 -14.88 15.68
C ALA A 254 -7.09 -16.33 15.93
N SER A 255 -6.09 -16.63 16.77
CA SER A 255 -5.37 -17.94 16.71
C SER A 255 -6.23 -19.19 16.98
N ILE A 256 -6.86 -19.27 18.15
CA ILE A 256 -7.72 -20.41 18.53
C ILE A 256 -8.92 -20.53 17.58
N ILE A 257 -9.53 -19.40 17.22
CA ILE A 257 -10.83 -19.36 16.51
C ILE A 257 -10.66 -19.59 15.00
N SER A 258 -9.53 -19.16 14.41
CA SER A 258 -9.17 -19.46 13.01
C SER A 258 -8.75 -20.92 12.81
N GLY A 259 -8.57 -21.66 13.91
CA GLY A 259 -8.13 -23.05 13.87
C GLY A 259 -6.64 -23.22 13.61
N VAL A 260 -5.82 -22.18 13.78
CA VAL A 260 -4.36 -22.25 13.59
C VAL A 260 -3.72 -23.27 14.54
N ASP A 261 -4.19 -23.38 15.79
CA ASP A 261 -3.71 -24.42 16.71
C ASP A 261 -4.05 -25.84 16.25
N TYR A 262 -5.21 -26.01 15.60
CA TYR A 262 -5.55 -27.28 14.99
C TYR A 262 -4.67 -27.55 13.75
N ALA A 263 -4.40 -26.54 12.92
CA ALA A 263 -3.49 -26.65 11.79
C ALA A 263 -2.05 -27.02 12.21
N ARG A 264 -1.52 -26.39 13.27
CA ARG A 264 -0.24 -26.77 13.91
C ARG A 264 -0.26 -28.23 14.35
N SER A 265 -1.34 -28.67 15.01
CA SER A 265 -1.49 -30.06 15.47
C SER A 265 -1.62 -31.12 14.35
N LEU A 266 -1.98 -30.70 13.13
CA LEU A 266 -2.07 -31.55 11.95
C LEU A 266 -0.78 -31.60 11.13
N SER A 267 0.11 -30.63 11.31
CA SER A 267 1.40 -30.57 10.63
C SER A 267 2.43 -31.49 11.31
N GLU A 268 3.19 -32.25 10.52
CA GLU A 268 4.36 -32.98 11.05
C GLU A 268 5.55 -32.03 11.36
N LEU A 269 5.43 -30.76 10.97
CA LEU A 269 6.37 -29.67 11.24
C LEU A 269 5.70 -28.65 12.19
N ASP A 270 6.34 -28.33 13.31
CA ASP A 270 5.81 -27.36 14.30
C ASP A 270 6.02 -25.91 13.82
N LEU A 271 5.32 -25.51 12.77
CA LEU A 271 5.48 -24.22 12.09
C LEU A 271 4.91 -23.08 12.95
N ARG A 272 5.81 -22.42 13.69
CA ARG A 272 5.51 -21.28 14.59
C ARG A 272 5.95 -19.92 14.04
N GLY A 273 6.47 -19.89 12.81
CA GLY A 273 7.02 -18.69 12.17
C GLY A 273 8.50 -18.41 12.50
N GLU A 274 9.24 -19.38 13.05
CA GLU A 274 10.69 -19.27 13.22
C GLU A 274 11.36 -18.91 11.88
N GLY A 275 12.21 -17.88 11.89
CA GLY A 275 12.90 -17.36 10.70
C GLY A 275 12.12 -16.31 9.92
N GLU A 276 10.80 -16.23 10.07
CA GLU A 276 9.98 -15.21 9.42
C GLU A 276 10.13 -13.84 10.09
N VAL A 277 9.94 -12.81 9.27
CA VAL A 277 10.02 -11.40 9.65
C VAL A 277 8.78 -10.67 9.14
N ILE A 278 8.09 -9.97 10.04
CA ILE A 278 6.83 -9.30 9.71
C ILE A 278 6.93 -7.80 10.02
N GLY A 279 6.48 -6.97 9.07
CA GLY A 279 6.23 -5.55 9.29
C GLY A 279 4.83 -5.30 9.83
N ILE A 280 4.71 -4.45 10.85
CA ILE A 280 3.45 -4.06 11.48
C ILE A 280 3.41 -2.53 11.53
N SER A 281 2.33 -1.89 11.05
CA SER A 281 2.12 -0.45 11.24
C SER A 281 0.80 -0.17 11.95
N ASP A 282 0.85 0.56 13.06
CA ASP A 282 -0.29 0.75 13.98
C ASP A 282 -0.06 1.90 15.01
N THR A 283 -0.81 1.93 16.12
CA THR A 283 -0.83 3.03 17.12
C THR A 283 0.36 3.12 18.04
N GLY A 284 1.15 2.07 18.16
CA GLY A 284 2.30 2.01 19.07
C GLY A 284 2.55 0.60 19.54
N LEU A 285 3.61 0.44 20.31
CA LEU A 285 3.91 -0.83 20.93
C LEU A 285 4.40 -0.61 22.37
N ASP A 286 3.76 -1.31 23.31
CA ASP A 286 4.33 -1.64 24.61
C ASP A 286 5.52 -2.57 24.37
N VAL A 287 6.73 -1.99 24.31
CA VAL A 287 7.95 -2.72 23.93
C VAL A 287 8.46 -3.68 25.00
N ASP A 288 8.08 -3.47 26.26
CA ASP A 288 8.48 -4.28 27.40
C ASP A 288 7.39 -5.26 27.88
N HIS A 289 6.23 -5.31 27.21
CA HIS A 289 5.26 -6.41 27.34
C HIS A 289 5.94 -7.78 27.16
N GLY A 290 5.82 -8.64 28.18
CA GLY A 290 6.62 -9.87 28.26
C GLY A 290 6.46 -10.83 27.06
N ASP A 291 5.28 -10.86 26.45
CA ASP A 291 4.90 -11.70 25.30
C ASP A 291 5.76 -11.45 24.04
N PHE A 292 6.49 -10.32 23.94
CA PHE A 292 7.35 -10.00 22.78
C PHE A 292 8.83 -10.36 22.97
N GLY A 293 9.33 -10.34 24.21
CA GLY A 293 10.72 -10.66 24.55
C GLY A 293 11.75 -9.87 23.73
N ASN A 294 12.60 -10.58 22.99
CA ASN A 294 13.64 -9.96 22.13
C ASN A 294 13.32 -10.08 20.62
N ARG A 295 12.04 -10.25 20.24
CA ARG A 295 11.64 -10.53 18.85
C ARG A 295 11.39 -9.28 17.99
N LEU A 296 11.30 -8.11 18.62
CA LEU A 296 11.39 -6.81 17.94
C LEU A 296 12.84 -6.60 17.45
N ARG A 297 13.05 -6.59 16.13
CA ARG A 297 14.39 -6.60 15.52
C ARG A 297 15.17 -5.30 15.68
N ASN A 298 14.48 -4.17 15.61
CA ASN A 298 15.01 -2.81 15.73
C ASN A 298 14.06 -1.99 16.60
N PRO A 299 14.50 -0.89 17.22
CA PRO A 299 13.59 0.06 17.86
C PRO A 299 12.49 0.51 16.89
N ILE A 300 11.31 0.82 17.44
CA ILE A 300 10.14 1.26 16.67
C ILE A 300 10.51 2.36 15.67
N TYR A 301 10.11 2.18 14.41
CA TYR A 301 10.32 3.16 13.36
C TYR A 301 9.28 4.27 13.47
N ASN A 302 9.72 5.42 13.99
CA ASN A 302 8.94 6.65 14.17
C ASN A 302 9.17 7.69 13.05
N LEU A 303 9.91 7.33 12.00
CA LEU A 303 10.17 8.23 10.86
C LEU A 303 8.99 8.35 9.88
N PHE A 304 8.00 7.46 10.01
CA PHE A 304 6.83 7.36 9.13
C PHE A 304 5.56 7.96 9.74
N GLY A 305 5.63 8.53 10.94
CA GLY A 305 4.56 9.28 11.60
C GLY A 305 5.06 10.65 12.09
N PRO A 306 4.18 11.56 12.52
CA PRO A 306 4.58 12.88 13.00
C PRO A 306 5.06 12.89 14.47
N ASP A 307 4.98 11.76 15.17
CA ASP A 307 5.47 11.61 16.53
C ASP A 307 6.87 10.97 16.55
N SER A 308 7.65 11.32 17.56
CA SER A 308 8.96 10.72 17.85
C SER A 308 8.90 9.67 18.97
N SER A 309 7.76 9.56 19.65
CA SER A 309 7.42 8.43 20.50
C SER A 309 7.20 7.16 19.68
N GLY A 310 7.17 6.02 20.35
CA GLY A 310 6.64 4.75 19.82
C GLY A 310 5.72 4.05 20.82
N ALA A 311 5.41 4.69 21.94
CA ALA A 311 4.60 4.11 23.00
C ALA A 311 3.13 4.01 22.54
N ASP A 312 2.44 2.95 22.95
CA ASP A 312 1.02 2.72 22.66
C ASP A 312 0.12 3.40 23.71
N SER A 313 0.30 4.71 23.89
CA SER A 313 -0.13 5.41 25.12
C SER A 313 -1.63 5.74 25.16
N ASN A 314 -2.33 5.75 24.02
CA ASN A 314 -3.78 5.99 23.98
C ASN A 314 -4.57 4.69 24.04
N THR A 315 -4.72 4.00 22.92
CA THR A 315 -5.68 2.89 22.77
C THR A 315 -5.11 1.50 23.07
N GLY A 316 -3.79 1.31 22.98
CA GLY A 316 -3.20 -0.02 23.14
C GLY A 316 -3.40 -0.94 21.92
N HIS A 317 -3.79 -0.39 20.76
CA HIS A 317 -4.25 -1.16 19.61
C HIS A 317 -3.09 -1.89 18.90
N GLY A 318 -1.98 -1.21 18.63
CA GLY A 318 -0.81 -1.81 18.00
C GLY A 318 -0.18 -2.94 18.82
N THR A 319 -0.22 -2.83 20.13
CA THR A 319 0.16 -3.90 21.08
C THR A 319 -0.79 -5.08 20.99
N HIS A 320 -2.10 -4.83 20.95
CA HIS A 320 -3.12 -5.86 20.80
C HIS A 320 -2.95 -6.64 19.48
N VAL A 321 -2.80 -5.91 18.37
CA VAL A 321 -2.55 -6.46 17.02
C VAL A 321 -1.25 -7.25 16.95
N THR A 322 -0.18 -6.76 17.58
CA THR A 322 1.12 -7.43 17.59
C THR A 322 1.05 -8.76 18.36
N ALA A 323 0.43 -8.80 19.54
CA ALA A 323 0.30 -10.05 20.29
C ALA A 323 -0.70 -11.03 19.66
N THR A 324 -1.76 -10.52 19.03
CA THR A 324 -2.68 -11.29 18.18
C THR A 324 -1.90 -12.07 17.11
N LEU A 325 -0.97 -11.38 16.45
CA LEU A 325 -0.17 -11.97 15.39
C LEU A 325 0.90 -12.90 15.94
N LEU A 326 1.64 -12.49 16.96
CA LEU A 326 2.90 -13.14 17.35
C LEU A 326 3.20 -13.17 18.85
N GLY A 327 2.27 -12.87 19.75
CA GLY A 327 2.49 -13.00 21.20
C GLY A 327 2.87 -14.43 21.58
N ASP A 328 3.89 -14.61 22.42
CA ASP A 328 4.38 -15.95 22.74
C ASP A 328 3.47 -16.74 23.72
N GLY A 329 2.47 -16.08 24.32
CA GLY A 329 1.54 -16.69 25.26
C GLY A 329 2.19 -17.08 26.60
N SER A 330 3.34 -16.49 26.95
CA SER A 330 3.99 -16.73 28.24
C SER A 330 3.26 -16.05 29.40
N GLY A 331 2.49 -14.98 29.13
CA GLY A 331 1.55 -14.39 30.08
C GLY A 331 0.28 -15.23 30.21
N ASP A 332 -0.33 -15.62 29.09
CA ASP A 332 -1.49 -16.51 29.03
C ASP A 332 -1.43 -17.42 27.79
N SER A 333 -1.34 -18.73 27.99
CA SER A 333 -1.25 -19.69 26.87
C SER A 333 -2.48 -19.68 25.96
N ASN A 334 -3.62 -19.16 26.43
CA ASN A 334 -4.85 -19.03 25.63
C ASN A 334 -4.84 -17.79 24.70
N SER A 335 -3.86 -16.89 24.83
CA SER A 335 -3.66 -15.74 23.93
C SER A 335 -2.43 -15.87 23.02
N THR A 336 -1.81 -17.06 22.93
CA THR A 336 -0.71 -17.34 21.99
C THR A 336 -1.08 -16.90 20.57
N GLY A 337 -0.22 -16.10 19.93
CA GLY A 337 -0.45 -15.54 18.60
C GLY A 337 -0.41 -16.57 17.46
N ILE A 338 -0.64 -16.10 16.23
CA ILE A 338 -0.62 -16.88 14.98
C ILE A 338 0.79 -17.41 14.61
N VAL A 339 1.84 -16.66 14.91
CA VAL A 339 3.25 -16.98 14.63
C VAL A 339 4.16 -16.56 15.80
N PRO A 340 4.10 -17.28 16.95
CA PRO A 340 4.75 -16.88 18.20
C PRO A 340 6.28 -16.93 18.19
N GLU A 341 6.91 -17.46 17.14
CA GLU A 341 8.37 -17.52 16.99
C GLU A 341 8.90 -16.60 15.89
N SER A 342 8.03 -15.85 15.20
CA SER A 342 8.45 -14.81 14.26
C SER A 342 9.11 -13.63 14.96
N THR A 343 10.02 -12.98 14.23
CA THR A 343 10.57 -11.67 14.57
C THR A 343 9.86 -10.57 13.79
N PHE A 344 9.95 -9.32 14.22
CA PHE A 344 9.15 -8.27 13.61
C PHE A 344 9.79 -6.88 13.65
N HIS A 345 9.26 -6.02 12.80
CA HIS A 345 9.48 -4.58 12.77
C HIS A 345 8.16 -3.87 13.07
N PHE A 346 8.23 -2.76 13.79
CA PHE A 346 7.05 -1.98 14.14
C PHE A 346 7.19 -0.53 13.67
N TYR A 347 6.13 0.01 13.08
CA TYR A 347 6.05 1.33 12.47
C TYR A 347 4.98 2.17 13.17
N GLN A 348 5.39 3.25 13.82
CA GLN A 348 4.49 4.09 14.62
C GLN A 348 3.71 5.09 13.76
N LEU A 349 2.39 5.14 13.96
CA LEU A 349 1.49 6.05 13.24
C LEU A 349 0.58 6.93 14.13
N GLU A 350 0.39 6.63 15.42
CA GLU A 350 -0.43 7.50 16.29
C GLU A 350 0.38 8.69 16.84
N VAL A 351 -0.29 9.82 17.05
CA VAL A 351 0.27 10.96 17.78
C VAL A 351 -0.15 10.91 19.24
N ASP A 352 0.80 10.75 20.17
CA ASP A 352 0.56 10.62 21.61
C ASP A 352 -0.35 11.73 22.14
N SER A 353 -0.15 12.96 21.65
CA SER A 353 -0.87 14.16 22.12
C SER A 353 -2.33 14.28 21.69
N SER A 354 -2.79 13.47 20.73
CA SER A 354 -4.15 13.56 20.17
C SER A 354 -4.88 12.23 19.94
N GLY A 355 -4.19 11.09 19.95
CA GLY A 355 -4.79 9.78 19.61
C GLY A 355 -5.25 9.69 18.15
N ILE A 356 -4.66 10.48 17.25
CA ILE A 356 -4.98 10.49 15.83
C ILE A 356 -3.89 9.73 15.08
N LEU A 357 -4.27 8.80 14.21
CA LEU A 357 -3.36 8.17 13.25
C LEU A 357 -2.98 9.16 12.14
N ALA A 358 -1.68 9.34 11.91
CA ALA A 358 -1.12 10.18 10.88
C ALA A 358 0.19 9.59 10.34
N ARG A 359 0.32 9.52 9.01
CA ARG A 359 1.47 8.93 8.32
C ARG A 359 2.18 9.94 7.42
N TRP A 360 3.50 10.00 7.49
CA TRP A 360 4.40 10.73 6.59
C TRP A 360 4.90 9.82 5.45
N GLY A 361 5.39 10.44 4.37
CA GLY A 361 5.76 9.76 3.13
C GLY A 361 4.59 9.02 2.46
N SER A 362 4.93 8.04 1.63
CA SER A 362 4.09 7.09 0.91
C SER A 362 4.08 5.72 1.59
N LEU A 363 3.15 4.85 1.20
CA LEU A 363 3.20 3.46 1.63
C LEU A 363 4.31 2.67 0.94
N TYR A 364 4.72 3.08 -0.27
CA TYR A 364 5.82 2.47 -0.99
C TYR A 364 7.11 2.54 -0.16
N ASP A 365 7.53 3.73 0.28
CA ASP A 365 8.77 3.91 1.04
C ASP A 365 8.74 3.15 2.38
N MET A 366 7.58 3.03 3.02
CA MET A 366 7.41 2.28 4.26
C MET A 366 7.57 0.76 4.07
N PHE A 367 6.96 0.21 3.01
CA PHE A 367 7.05 -1.20 2.68
C PHE A 367 8.41 -1.58 2.07
N GLU A 368 9.00 -0.72 1.23
CA GLU A 368 10.38 -0.87 0.75
C GLU A 368 11.35 -0.92 1.94
N HIS A 369 11.21 0.00 2.90
CA HIS A 369 12.01 -0.06 4.14
C HIS A 369 11.80 -1.37 4.91
N SER A 370 10.58 -1.91 4.94
CA SER A 370 10.27 -3.15 5.66
C SER A 370 10.88 -4.37 4.97
N PHE A 371 10.72 -4.45 3.65
CA PHE A 371 11.28 -5.50 2.79
C PHE A 371 12.81 -5.51 2.81
N LEU A 372 13.45 -4.34 2.71
CA LEU A 372 14.90 -4.18 2.82
C LEU A 372 15.46 -4.52 4.22
N ASN A 373 14.60 -4.70 5.22
CA ASN A 373 14.94 -5.22 6.55
C ASN A 373 14.45 -6.68 6.77
N ASP A 374 14.34 -7.45 5.69
CA ASP A 374 13.97 -8.88 5.58
C ASP A 374 12.48 -9.22 5.75
N ALA A 375 11.55 -8.25 5.86
CA ALA A 375 10.13 -8.58 6.03
C ALA A 375 9.47 -9.05 4.71
N ASN A 376 8.87 -10.23 4.71
CA ASN A 376 8.10 -10.75 3.56
C ASN A 376 6.58 -10.58 3.72
N ILE A 377 6.12 -10.12 4.89
CA ILE A 377 4.71 -9.83 5.16
C ILE A 377 4.63 -8.45 5.82
N HIS A 378 3.68 -7.61 5.40
CA HIS A 378 3.33 -6.40 6.12
C HIS A 378 1.84 -6.40 6.46
N THR A 379 1.49 -6.31 7.75
CA THR A 379 0.11 -6.15 8.20
C THR A 379 -0.18 -4.73 8.65
N ASN A 380 -1.39 -4.26 8.37
CA ASN A 380 -1.83 -2.88 8.59
C ASN A 380 -3.30 -2.90 9.01
N SER A 381 -3.55 -2.70 10.31
CA SER A 381 -4.87 -2.85 10.92
C SER A 381 -5.58 -1.50 11.07
N TRP A 382 -5.56 -0.71 9.99
CA TRP A 382 -6.11 0.64 9.94
C TRP A 382 -6.59 1.00 8.52
N GLY A 383 -7.46 2.00 8.41
CA GLY A 383 -8.01 2.45 7.13
C GLY A 383 -8.72 3.80 7.19
N SER A 384 -9.16 4.30 6.03
CA SER A 384 -9.80 5.60 5.86
C SER A 384 -11.32 5.51 5.84
N GLU A 385 -11.97 6.23 6.77
CA GLU A 385 -13.43 6.31 6.88
C GLU A 385 -14.06 7.36 5.96
N ASN A 386 -13.26 8.31 5.44
CA ASN A 386 -13.73 9.39 4.56
C ASN A 386 -13.52 9.11 3.06
N LEU A 387 -12.79 8.05 2.69
CA LEU A 387 -12.47 7.66 1.31
C LEU A 387 -12.89 6.21 1.03
N VAL A 388 -14.05 5.82 1.56
CA VAL A 388 -14.57 4.45 1.47
C VAL A 388 -14.88 4.08 0.01
N GLY A 389 -14.36 2.93 -0.42
CA GLY A 389 -14.48 2.39 -1.77
C GLY A 389 -13.57 3.04 -2.82
N GLU A 390 -13.00 4.23 -2.56
CA GLU A 390 -12.14 4.93 -3.52
C GLU A 390 -10.82 4.17 -3.75
N TYR A 391 -10.23 4.28 -4.94
CA TYR A 391 -8.85 3.85 -5.19
C TYR A 391 -7.94 5.07 -5.01
N THR A 392 -7.12 5.09 -3.96
CA THR A 392 -6.38 6.28 -3.51
C THR A 392 -4.90 6.32 -3.93
N SER A 393 -4.23 7.45 -3.66
CA SER A 393 -2.76 7.60 -3.64
C SER A 393 -2.05 6.45 -2.90
N ASP A 394 -2.56 6.08 -1.73
CA ASP A 394 -2.05 4.98 -0.92
C ASP A 394 -2.37 3.62 -1.52
N SER A 395 -3.55 3.47 -2.17
CA SER A 395 -3.89 2.24 -2.90
C SER A 395 -2.94 2.01 -4.08
N ARG A 396 -2.61 3.09 -4.82
CA ARG A 396 -1.61 3.11 -5.88
C ARG A 396 -0.21 2.82 -5.36
N SER A 397 0.15 3.34 -4.18
CA SER A 397 1.46 3.10 -3.56
C SER A 397 1.65 1.61 -3.24
N ILE A 398 0.61 0.92 -2.75
CA ILE A 398 0.63 -0.54 -2.57
C ILE A 398 0.79 -1.25 -3.92
N ASP A 399 -0.01 -0.89 -4.93
CA ASP A 399 -0.01 -1.58 -6.21
C ASP A 399 1.33 -1.47 -6.96
N LEU A 400 1.99 -0.30 -6.88
CA LEU A 400 3.37 -0.11 -7.37
C LEU A 400 4.39 -0.91 -6.58
N PHE A 401 4.31 -0.87 -5.24
CA PHE A 401 5.25 -1.60 -4.39
C PHE A 401 5.18 -3.12 -4.65
N ALA A 402 3.97 -3.68 -4.73
CA ALA A 402 3.75 -5.10 -4.99
C ALA A 402 4.08 -5.53 -6.42
N ASN A 403 4.15 -4.59 -7.38
CA ASN A 403 4.68 -4.85 -8.72
C ASN A 403 6.21 -4.97 -8.70
N ASP A 404 6.88 -4.08 -7.96
CA ASP A 404 8.35 -4.02 -7.90
C ASP A 404 8.94 -5.09 -6.95
N TYR A 405 8.17 -5.49 -5.93
CA TYR A 405 8.53 -6.48 -4.90
C TYR A 405 7.43 -7.55 -4.72
N PRO A 406 7.16 -8.39 -5.75
CA PRO A 406 6.07 -9.37 -5.74
C PRO A 406 6.23 -10.50 -4.71
N GLU A 407 7.40 -10.61 -4.07
CA GLU A 407 7.65 -11.55 -2.98
C GLU A 407 7.02 -11.12 -1.65
N MET A 408 6.69 -9.83 -1.46
CA MET A 408 6.16 -9.32 -0.19
C MET A 408 4.62 -9.27 -0.19
N LEU A 409 3.99 -9.90 0.80
CA LEU A 409 2.54 -9.86 1.00
C LEU A 409 2.12 -8.66 1.86
N VAL A 410 1.46 -7.68 1.24
CA VAL A 410 0.83 -6.56 1.95
C VAL A 410 -0.62 -6.90 2.31
N ILE A 411 -0.95 -6.81 3.60
CA ILE A 411 -2.26 -7.13 4.17
C ILE A 411 -2.88 -5.88 4.80
N PHE A 412 -4.18 -5.68 4.57
CA PHE A 412 -4.99 -4.64 5.23
C PHE A 412 -6.33 -5.20 5.74
N SER A 413 -6.80 -4.66 6.85
CA SER A 413 -8.21 -4.79 7.28
C SER A 413 -9.17 -4.18 6.25
N SER A 414 -10.36 -4.75 6.05
CA SER A 414 -11.36 -4.18 5.14
C SER A 414 -11.98 -2.87 5.62
N GLY A 415 -11.90 -2.57 6.93
CA GLY A 415 -12.62 -1.51 7.61
C GLY A 415 -13.80 -2.01 8.45
N ASP A 416 -14.27 -1.15 9.36
CA ASP A 416 -15.43 -1.39 10.23
C ASP A 416 -16.65 -0.50 9.82
N MET A 417 -16.83 -0.28 8.52
CA MET A 417 -17.85 0.63 7.95
C MET A 417 -19.13 -0.08 7.47
N SER A 418 -19.31 -1.37 7.79
CA SER A 418 -20.46 -2.19 7.40
C SER A 418 -20.75 -2.15 5.87
N ASN A 419 -21.99 -1.83 5.49
CA ASN A 419 -22.43 -1.70 4.10
C ASN A 419 -22.07 -0.34 3.45
N SER A 420 -21.28 0.52 4.12
CA SER A 420 -20.85 1.80 3.53
C SER A 420 -19.75 1.61 2.47
N GLY A 421 -19.06 0.48 2.51
CA GLY A 421 -18.00 0.10 1.58
C GLY A 421 -16.69 -0.31 2.28
N VAL A 422 -15.67 -0.62 1.49
CA VAL A 422 -14.32 -1.03 1.93
C VAL A 422 -13.44 0.18 2.19
N ALA A 423 -12.76 0.25 3.34
CA ALA A 423 -11.90 1.36 3.72
C ALA A 423 -10.62 1.39 2.87
N SER A 424 -10.27 2.56 2.33
CA SER A 424 -8.97 2.77 1.67
C SER A 424 -7.84 2.73 2.70
N PRO A 425 -6.64 2.19 2.40
CA PRO A 425 -6.16 1.80 1.07
C PRO A 425 -6.32 0.29 0.77
N SER A 426 -7.11 -0.44 1.56
CA SER A 426 -7.41 -1.87 1.30
C SER A 426 -8.21 -2.08 -0.01
N THR A 427 -8.60 -1.01 -0.68
CA THR A 427 -9.11 -0.98 -2.04
C THR A 427 -8.03 -1.18 -3.12
N ALA A 428 -6.74 -1.29 -2.78
CA ALA A 428 -5.64 -1.63 -3.68
C ALA A 428 -5.82 -3.01 -4.35
N LYS A 429 -5.37 -3.19 -5.59
CA LYS A 429 -5.52 -4.44 -6.35
C LYS A 429 -4.61 -5.55 -5.82
N ASN A 430 -3.39 -5.19 -5.44
CA ASN A 430 -2.31 -6.10 -5.04
C ASN A 430 -2.11 -6.14 -3.51
N SER A 431 -3.13 -5.71 -2.73
CA SER A 431 -3.22 -5.98 -1.30
C SER A 431 -4.13 -7.18 -1.03
N LEU A 432 -3.83 -7.96 0.00
CA LEU A 432 -4.79 -8.91 0.57
C LEU A 432 -5.68 -8.17 1.58
N THR A 433 -6.98 -8.15 1.34
CA THR A 433 -7.93 -7.46 2.21
C THR A 433 -8.80 -8.44 2.97
N VAL A 434 -8.81 -8.28 4.29
CA VAL A 434 -9.43 -9.22 5.23
C VAL A 434 -10.54 -8.53 6.01
N GLY A 435 -11.76 -9.05 5.88
CA GLY A 435 -12.91 -8.65 6.71
C GLY A 435 -13.07 -9.49 7.97
N ALA A 436 -13.98 -9.07 8.84
CA ALA A 436 -14.21 -9.70 10.14
C ALA A 436 -15.34 -10.75 10.08
N SER A 437 -15.12 -11.88 10.74
CA SER A 437 -16.14 -12.90 11.01
C SER A 437 -16.39 -13.09 12.50
N THR A 438 -17.63 -13.44 12.83
CA THR A 438 -18.11 -13.74 14.18
C THR A 438 -17.43 -14.98 14.74
N THR A 439 -17.37 -15.09 16.08
CA THR A 439 -16.49 -16.04 16.78
C THR A 439 -17.18 -16.86 17.87
N GLY A 440 -18.38 -16.47 18.31
CA GLY A 440 -19.04 -17.00 19.51
C GLY A 440 -18.31 -16.67 20.83
N ALA A 441 -17.22 -15.92 20.81
CA ALA A 441 -16.39 -15.65 21.98
C ALA A 441 -17.09 -14.66 22.93
N PHE A 442 -16.92 -14.86 24.24
CA PHE A 442 -17.49 -14.01 25.29
C PHE A 442 -19.01 -13.77 25.21
N GLY A 443 -19.74 -14.64 24.51
CA GLY A 443 -21.19 -14.49 24.27
C GLY A 443 -21.57 -13.66 23.05
N SER A 444 -20.64 -13.42 22.12
CA SER A 444 -20.92 -12.84 20.81
C SER A 444 -21.78 -13.77 19.93
N GLU A 445 -22.17 -13.28 18.76
CA GLU A 445 -22.85 -14.10 17.74
C GLU A 445 -22.05 -15.35 17.34
N PRO A 446 -22.72 -16.48 17.01
CA PRO A 446 -22.08 -17.76 16.71
C PRO A 446 -21.04 -17.68 15.60
N ALA A 447 -19.98 -18.49 15.72
CA ALA A 447 -18.83 -18.45 14.81
C ALA A 447 -19.19 -18.69 13.33
N GLY A 448 -18.49 -17.99 12.43
CA GLY A 448 -18.51 -18.25 11.00
C GLY A 448 -19.61 -17.53 10.20
N GLN A 449 -20.15 -16.43 10.70
CA GLN A 449 -20.84 -15.42 9.89
C GLN A 449 -19.92 -14.22 9.67
N VAL A 450 -20.15 -13.42 8.63
CA VAL A 450 -19.48 -12.10 8.51
C VAL A 450 -20.05 -11.19 9.61
N SER A 451 -19.22 -10.36 10.24
CA SER A 451 -19.70 -9.38 11.23
C SER A 451 -20.50 -8.26 10.56
N ASP A 452 -21.50 -7.72 11.26
CA ASP A 452 -22.32 -6.61 10.77
C ASP A 452 -21.50 -5.31 10.67
N GLU A 453 -20.45 -5.17 11.49
CA GLU A 453 -19.47 -4.08 11.47
C GLU A 453 -18.50 -4.19 10.28
N SER A 454 -18.14 -5.41 9.86
CA SER A 454 -17.18 -5.65 8.78
C SER A 454 -17.56 -4.90 7.50
N SER A 455 -16.66 -4.04 7.03
CA SER A 455 -16.76 -3.42 5.71
C SER A 455 -16.90 -4.47 4.61
N SER A 456 -17.83 -4.21 3.69
CA SER A 456 -18.13 -5.06 2.55
C SER A 456 -18.06 -4.27 1.24
N GLY A 457 -17.60 -4.90 0.17
CA GLY A 457 -17.50 -4.27 -1.14
C GLY A 457 -18.77 -4.36 -1.98
N PRO A 458 -18.69 -4.07 -3.29
CA PRO A 458 -17.47 -3.84 -4.06
C PRO A 458 -16.75 -2.52 -3.74
N THR A 459 -15.56 -2.32 -4.30
CA THR A 459 -14.95 -0.99 -4.40
C THR A 459 -15.81 -0.07 -5.29
N SER A 460 -15.55 1.24 -5.26
CA SER A 460 -16.30 2.23 -6.07
C SER A 460 -16.12 2.02 -7.57
N ASP A 461 -15.05 1.36 -8.02
CA ASP A 461 -14.82 0.93 -9.40
C ASP A 461 -15.32 -0.50 -9.70
N GLY A 462 -15.96 -1.17 -8.74
CA GLY A 462 -16.66 -2.44 -8.95
C GLY A 462 -15.84 -3.71 -8.72
N ARG A 463 -14.60 -3.61 -8.22
CA ARG A 463 -13.75 -4.76 -7.88
C ARG A 463 -14.24 -5.44 -6.60
N ILE A 464 -13.99 -6.75 -6.51
CA ILE A 464 -14.36 -7.56 -5.34
C ILE A 464 -13.35 -7.28 -4.22
N LYS A 465 -13.86 -6.82 -3.08
CA LYS A 465 -13.16 -6.65 -1.80
C LYS A 465 -14.16 -6.87 -0.65
N PRO A 466 -13.76 -7.33 0.54
CA PRO A 466 -12.51 -8.04 0.82
C PRO A 466 -12.40 -9.35 0.02
N GLU A 467 -11.19 -9.90 -0.14
CA GLU A 467 -11.00 -11.24 -0.71
C GLU A 467 -11.40 -12.35 0.28
N LEU A 468 -11.07 -12.15 1.56
CA LEU A 468 -11.24 -13.13 2.63
C LEU A 468 -11.90 -12.51 3.87
N VAL A 469 -12.40 -13.36 4.75
CA VAL A 469 -12.78 -12.99 6.12
C VAL A 469 -12.08 -13.89 7.12
N ALA A 470 -11.68 -13.33 8.25
CA ALA A 470 -11.03 -14.02 9.36
C ALA A 470 -11.76 -13.71 10.68
N PRO A 471 -11.64 -14.56 11.73
CA PRO A 471 -12.22 -14.28 13.04
C PRO A 471 -11.76 -12.92 13.58
N GLY A 472 -12.73 -12.07 13.95
CA GLY A 472 -12.47 -10.67 14.26
C GLY A 472 -13.61 -9.99 15.02
N VAL A 473 -14.25 -10.69 15.95
CA VAL A 473 -15.27 -10.14 16.86
C VAL A 473 -14.96 -10.62 18.27
N MET A 474 -14.86 -9.68 19.22
CA MET A 474 -14.68 -9.95 20.65
C MET A 474 -13.48 -10.86 20.96
N ILE A 475 -12.25 -10.35 20.81
CA ILE A 475 -11.07 -11.20 20.98
C ILE A 475 -9.97 -10.64 21.89
N CYS A 476 -9.32 -11.58 22.58
CA CYS A 476 -8.44 -11.40 23.72
C CYS A 476 -6.97 -11.42 23.30
N SER A 477 -6.21 -10.41 23.69
CA SER A 477 -4.78 -10.29 23.41
C SER A 477 -4.10 -9.46 24.51
N ALA A 478 -2.81 -9.21 24.33
CA ALA A 478 -2.02 -8.23 25.08
C ALA A 478 -2.75 -6.90 25.22
N ARG A 479 -2.47 -6.22 26.33
CA ARG A 479 -2.91 -4.85 26.59
C ARG A 479 -1.69 -4.04 26.96
N ALA A 480 -1.43 -2.97 26.21
CA ALA A 480 -0.40 -2.01 26.56
C ALA A 480 -0.60 -1.46 27.98
N GLN A 481 0.45 -1.53 28.79
CA GLN A 481 0.47 -1.07 30.18
C GLN A 481 0.18 0.44 30.27
N GLU A 482 0.69 1.22 29.32
CA GLU A 482 0.58 2.69 29.28
C GLU A 482 -0.77 3.19 28.71
N ALA A 483 -1.58 2.32 28.10
CA ALA A 483 -2.80 2.73 27.37
C ALA A 483 -3.87 3.35 28.29
N GLY A 484 -3.98 4.68 28.23
CA GLY A 484 -4.92 5.47 29.04
C GLY A 484 -6.38 5.38 28.60
N LEU A 485 -6.65 4.95 27.37
CA LEU A 485 -7.96 4.88 26.72
C LEU A 485 -8.22 3.51 26.05
N ALA A 486 -7.67 2.44 26.63
CA ALA A 486 -7.84 1.07 26.12
C ALA A 486 -9.30 0.71 25.85
N THR A 487 -9.58 0.24 24.64
CA THR A 487 -10.91 -0.18 24.18
C THR A 487 -11.18 -1.65 24.48
N GLY A 488 -12.46 -2.03 24.55
CA GLY A 488 -12.87 -3.40 24.89
C GLY A 488 -12.97 -3.69 26.40
N GLY A 489 -13.12 -4.97 26.74
CA GLY A 489 -13.26 -5.46 28.13
C GLY A 489 -12.15 -6.45 28.49
N SER A 490 -11.88 -6.61 29.80
CA SER A 490 -10.94 -7.65 30.26
C SER A 490 -11.49 -9.04 29.95
N CYS A 491 -10.64 -9.83 29.30
CA CYS A 491 -10.85 -11.23 28.94
C CYS A 491 -9.97 -12.20 29.73
N SER A 492 -8.88 -11.68 30.32
CA SER A 492 -7.98 -12.38 31.25
C SER A 492 -7.50 -11.42 32.34
N GLU A 493 -7.07 -11.97 33.48
CA GLU A 493 -6.37 -11.28 34.58
C GLU A 493 -4.91 -11.78 34.73
N SER A 494 -4.43 -12.56 33.76
CA SER A 494 -3.05 -13.06 33.71
C SER A 494 -2.04 -11.91 33.58
N MET A 495 -0.82 -12.15 34.07
CA MET A 495 0.32 -11.22 34.04
C MET A 495 1.62 -12.04 33.91
N HIS A 496 2.65 -11.45 33.31
CA HIS A 496 3.98 -12.05 33.27
C HIS A 496 4.63 -12.08 34.67
N THR A 497 5.69 -12.90 34.81
CA THR A 497 6.30 -13.17 36.13
C THR A 497 7.04 -11.99 36.78
N ASP A 498 7.36 -10.96 35.99
CA ASP A 498 7.91 -9.67 36.38
C ASP A 498 6.84 -8.62 36.71
N GLY A 499 5.58 -8.87 36.32
CA GLY A 499 4.42 -8.05 36.63
C GLY A 499 3.95 -7.14 35.51
N THR A 500 4.45 -7.27 34.28
CA THR A 500 3.77 -6.68 33.12
C THR A 500 2.42 -7.37 32.92
N THR A 501 1.45 -6.63 32.35
CA THR A 501 0.28 -7.26 31.71
C THR A 501 0.69 -8.10 30.52
#